data_AF-A0A7C3FEC3-F1
#
_entry.id   AF-A0A7C3FEC3-F1
#
_cell.length_a   1.000
_cell.length_b   1.000
_cell.length_c   1.000
_cell.angle_alpha   90.00
_cell.angle_beta   90.00
_cell.angle_gamma   90.00
#
_symmetry.space_group_name_H-M   'P 1'
#
loop_
_entity.id
_entity.type
_entity.pdbx_description
1 polymer ?
#
loop_
_entity_poly.entity_id
_entity_poly.type
_entity_poly.pdbx_seq_one_letter_code
_entity_poly.pdbx_strand_id
1 'polypeptide(L)'
;MPIQRKYLLLTALWLTLLACSLTGISTPPPGSETPPLSQTIPASRASSTPAESIPSQVHPTATAEIASGDPCPQVYESMDAIMSSCPTTCELAWFDHDFDIVFDDAAGLPAYACQDGLDPDGGVNQRLAVYQALRAMAALSFDQPLPWTDLDLYAWLRNAIDGIRLTTTLVSYCCDPQNRIVLKADLLSQPSQAFWYDPQYGIGVANLVGLIVHEARHAEIGGHTCGHDDLTLDELGAWGVQYYYFTWLAEHTPAGVLTLVQIQAAQYDAQVALSRICNP
;
A
#
# COMPACT_ATOMS: atom_id res chain seq x y z
N MET A 1 -28.50 7.33 -38.52
CA MET A 1 -27.05 7.07 -38.42
C MET A 1 -26.81 6.31 -37.12
N PRO A 2 -26.37 5.03 -37.14
CA PRO A 2 -26.12 4.27 -35.93
C PRO A 2 -24.67 4.49 -35.48
N ILE A 3 -24.50 5.04 -34.28
CA ILE A 3 -23.19 5.26 -33.67
C ILE A 3 -22.72 3.95 -33.04
N GLN A 4 -21.47 3.63 -33.32
CA GLN A 4 -20.79 2.38 -33.02
C GLN A 4 -20.73 2.08 -31.51
N ARG A 5 -21.51 1.09 -31.07
CA ARG A 5 -21.22 0.28 -29.88
C ARG A 5 -20.31 -0.90 -30.29
N LYS A 6 -18.97 -0.73 -30.35
CA LYS A 6 -18.07 -1.90 -30.56
C LYS A 6 -16.68 -1.87 -29.92
N TYR A 7 -16.29 -0.85 -29.16
CA TYR A 7 -14.94 -0.83 -28.58
C TYR A 7 -14.95 -0.29 -27.15
N LEU A 8 -15.24 -1.12 -26.13
CA LEU A 8 -14.84 -0.85 -24.74
C LEU A 8 -15.07 -2.02 -23.75
N LEU A 9 -15.01 -3.29 -24.18
CA LEU A 9 -15.53 -4.40 -23.36
C LEU A 9 -14.55 -5.54 -23.07
N LEU A 10 -13.23 -5.35 -23.18
CA LEU A 10 -12.30 -6.49 -22.99
C LEU A 10 -10.93 -6.21 -22.33
N THR A 11 -10.68 -5.01 -21.79
CA THR A 11 -9.35 -4.71 -21.20
C THR A 11 -9.34 -4.34 -19.72
N ALA A 12 -10.48 -4.23 -19.04
CA ALA A 12 -10.52 -3.87 -17.61
C ALA A 12 -10.37 -5.06 -16.64
N LEU A 13 -10.45 -6.31 -17.11
CA LEU A 13 -10.55 -7.49 -16.23
C LEU A 13 -9.23 -8.19 -15.89
N TRP A 14 -8.06 -7.61 -16.21
CA TRP A 14 -6.78 -8.32 -16.10
C TRP A 14 -5.69 -7.63 -15.27
N LEU A 15 -5.93 -6.44 -14.71
CA LEU A 15 -4.91 -5.72 -13.93
C LEU A 15 -4.85 -6.09 -12.44
N THR A 16 -5.84 -6.81 -11.91
CA THR A 16 -5.80 -7.43 -10.57
C THR A 16 -5.29 -8.88 -10.58
N LEU A 17 -5.02 -9.48 -11.76
CA LEU A 17 -4.63 -10.89 -11.91
C LEU A 17 -3.11 -11.15 -11.87
N LEU A 18 -2.29 -10.11 -11.69
CA LEU A 18 -0.83 -10.23 -11.63
C LEU A 18 -0.28 -9.58 -10.37
N ALA A 19 -0.75 -10.00 -9.20
CA ALA A 19 0.00 -9.87 -7.96
C ALA A 19 0.36 -11.29 -7.50
N CYS A 20 1.59 -11.50 -7.06
CA CYS A 20 2.08 -12.74 -6.44
C CYS A 20 2.22 -13.98 -7.35
N SER A 21 3.19 -13.97 -8.27
CA SER A 21 3.76 -15.19 -8.87
C SER A 21 5.28 -15.23 -8.71
N LEU A 22 5.78 -15.46 -7.50
CA LEU A 22 7.16 -15.88 -7.26
C LEU A 22 7.22 -16.92 -6.14
N THR A 23 7.13 -18.20 -6.52
CA THR A 23 7.50 -19.32 -5.65
C THR A 23 9.00 -19.29 -5.40
N GLY A 24 9.42 -18.88 -4.21
CA GLY A 24 10.72 -19.22 -3.63
C GLY A 24 10.70 -20.59 -2.97
N ILE A 25 10.47 -21.67 -3.73
CA ILE A 25 10.73 -23.02 -3.21
C ILE A 25 12.24 -23.27 -3.32
N SER A 26 12.97 -22.93 -2.26
CA SER A 26 14.32 -23.48 -2.06
C SER A 26 14.17 -24.91 -1.56
N THR A 27 14.17 -25.89 -2.47
CA THR A 27 14.41 -27.28 -2.09
C THR A 27 15.87 -27.42 -1.67
N PRO A 28 16.19 -27.83 -0.42
CA PRO A 28 17.57 -28.15 -0.08
C PRO A 28 18.01 -29.41 -0.86
N PRO A 29 19.27 -29.47 -1.33
CA PRO A 29 19.77 -30.66 -2.00
C PRO A 29 19.87 -31.82 -1.01
N PRO A 30 19.60 -33.07 -1.44
CA PRO A 30 19.78 -34.23 -0.59
C PRO A 30 21.27 -34.57 -0.49
N GLY A 31 21.77 -34.65 0.74
CA GLY A 31 23.03 -35.31 1.06
C GLY A 31 24.18 -34.35 1.35
N SER A 32 24.50 -34.19 2.63
CA SER A 32 25.85 -33.87 3.09
C SER A 32 25.97 -34.35 4.54
N GLU A 33 26.58 -35.52 4.68
CA GLU A 33 27.01 -36.10 5.95
C GLU A 33 27.90 -35.11 6.71
N THR A 34 27.65 -34.99 8.01
CA THR A 34 28.46 -34.18 8.93
C THR A 34 29.63 -35.01 9.46
N PRO A 35 30.89 -34.53 9.38
CA PRO A 35 31.92 -34.92 10.32
C PRO A 35 32.24 -33.78 11.30
N PRO A 36 32.61 -34.09 12.55
CA PRO A 36 32.90 -33.09 13.57
C PRO A 36 34.36 -32.65 13.47
N LEU A 37 34.61 -31.34 13.46
CA LEU A 37 35.95 -30.82 13.74
C LEU A 37 35.86 -29.61 14.67
N SER A 38 36.29 -29.86 15.91
CA SER A 38 36.86 -28.84 16.80
C SER A 38 37.96 -28.08 16.08
N GLN A 39 37.98 -26.75 16.22
CA GLN A 39 39.22 -25.99 16.11
C GLN A 39 39.19 -24.68 16.92
N THR A 40 40.27 -24.55 17.66
CA THR A 40 40.76 -23.56 18.61
C THR A 40 40.72 -22.11 18.10
N ILE A 41 40.28 -21.18 18.96
CA ILE A 41 40.35 -19.73 18.78
C ILE A 41 41.74 -19.22 19.22
N PRO A 42 42.49 -18.47 18.39
CA PRO A 42 43.54 -17.59 18.86
C PRO A 42 43.04 -16.14 19.00
N ALA A 43 43.38 -15.53 20.14
CA ALA A 43 43.17 -14.13 20.44
C ALA A 43 44.04 -13.23 19.54
N SER A 44 43.45 -12.21 18.90
CA SER A 44 44.18 -11.15 18.21
C SER A 44 43.83 -9.77 18.77
N ARG A 45 44.79 -9.31 19.57
CA ARG A 45 45.33 -7.97 19.81
C ARG A 45 44.62 -6.75 19.19
N ALA A 46 44.33 -5.81 20.09
CA ALA A 46 43.98 -4.42 19.85
C ALA A 46 45.05 -3.65 19.06
N SER A 47 44.60 -2.72 18.21
CA SER A 47 45.41 -1.61 17.70
C SER A 47 44.55 -0.35 17.67
N SER A 48 44.78 0.53 18.64
CA SER A 48 44.20 1.86 18.76
C SER A 48 45.00 2.85 17.93
N THR A 49 44.34 3.54 17.00
CA THR A 49 44.90 4.69 16.27
C THR A 49 44.29 5.98 16.83
N PRO A 50 45.06 7.08 17.00
CA PRO A 50 44.57 8.32 17.61
C PRO A 50 43.66 9.10 16.66
N ALA A 51 42.60 9.69 17.22
CA ALA A 51 41.70 10.62 16.55
C ALA A 51 42.39 11.96 16.28
N GLU A 52 42.34 12.40 15.02
CA GLU A 52 42.72 13.73 14.58
C GLU A 52 41.49 14.64 14.62
N SER A 53 41.56 15.69 15.44
CA SER A 53 40.49 16.65 15.68
C SER A 53 40.39 17.68 14.56
N ILE A 54 39.32 17.62 13.76
CA ILE A 54 38.96 18.65 12.78
C ILE A 54 38.01 19.67 13.43
N PRO A 55 38.15 20.99 13.19
CA PRO A 55 37.33 22.02 13.83
C PRO A 55 35.87 22.01 13.33
N SER A 56 34.93 22.07 14.29
CA SER A 56 33.49 22.24 14.04
C SER A 56 33.19 23.51 13.25
N GLN A 57 32.66 23.36 12.04
CA GLN A 57 31.86 24.40 11.40
C GLN A 57 30.44 24.34 11.95
N VAL A 58 30.07 25.40 12.66
CA VAL A 58 28.71 25.65 13.14
C VAL A 58 27.86 26.11 11.96
N HIS A 59 27.09 25.20 11.37
CA HIS A 59 25.94 25.56 10.55
C HIS A 59 24.69 25.64 11.44
N PRO A 60 23.90 26.73 11.35
CA PRO A 60 22.64 26.82 12.07
C PRO A 60 21.59 25.99 11.32
N THR A 61 21.47 24.72 11.69
CA THR A 61 20.32 23.88 11.30
C THR A 61 19.19 24.19 12.25
N ALA A 62 18.28 25.08 11.85
CA ALA A 62 16.97 25.19 12.46
C ALA A 62 16.10 24.03 11.94
N THR A 63 16.34 22.82 12.44
CA THR A 63 15.34 21.76 12.39
C THR A 63 14.32 22.12 13.44
N ALA A 64 13.20 22.70 13.01
CA ALA A 64 12.02 22.70 13.85
C ALA A 64 11.65 21.22 14.05
N GLU A 65 12.00 20.71 15.22
CA GLU A 65 11.56 19.41 15.73
C GLU A 65 10.04 19.49 15.83
N ILE A 66 9.34 19.07 14.76
CA ILE A 66 7.90 18.87 14.80
C ILE A 66 7.73 17.70 15.77
N ALA A 67 7.30 18.03 16.99
CA ALA A 67 7.03 17.05 18.02
C ALA A 67 6.07 15.99 17.47
N SER A 68 6.47 14.73 17.54
CA SER A 68 5.57 13.58 17.39
C SER A 68 4.43 13.77 18.39
N GLY A 69 3.19 13.85 17.95
CA GLY A 69 2.10 14.01 18.90
C GLY A 69 0.73 13.74 18.34
N ASP A 70 0.30 14.54 17.37
CA ASP A 70 -1.11 14.56 17.01
C ASP A 70 -1.30 14.46 15.48
N PRO A 71 -2.29 13.66 15.03
CA PRO A 71 -2.64 13.59 13.61
C PRO A 71 -3.00 14.98 13.10
N CYS A 72 -2.59 15.29 11.88
CA CYS A 72 -2.93 16.55 11.22
C CYS A 72 -4.46 16.65 11.12
N PRO A 73 -5.13 17.54 11.87
CA PRO A 73 -6.57 17.52 11.96
C PRO A 73 -7.13 18.01 10.63
N GLN A 74 -7.68 17.09 9.84
CA GLN A 74 -8.44 17.39 8.64
C GLN A 74 -9.77 16.65 8.75
N VAL A 75 -10.86 17.37 8.50
CA VAL A 75 -12.20 16.80 8.46
C VAL A 75 -12.62 16.79 7.01
N TYR A 76 -12.78 15.60 6.45
CA TYR A 76 -13.26 15.41 5.10
C TYR A 76 -14.73 15.02 5.13
N GLU A 77 -15.52 15.64 4.25
CA GLU A 77 -16.94 15.33 4.15
C GLU A 77 -17.20 14.01 3.40
N SER A 78 -16.33 13.66 2.46
CA SER A 78 -16.45 12.45 1.62
C SER A 78 -15.09 12.00 1.07
N MET A 79 -15.04 10.78 0.52
CA MET A 79 -13.84 10.31 -0.18
C MET A 79 -13.51 11.17 -1.41
N ASP A 80 -14.53 11.63 -2.15
CA ASP A 80 -14.32 12.51 -3.30
C ASP A 80 -13.70 13.85 -2.89
N ALA A 81 -14.02 14.39 -1.70
CA ALA A 81 -13.41 15.60 -1.18
C ALA A 81 -11.91 15.42 -0.85
N ILE A 82 -11.51 14.22 -0.41
CA ILE A 82 -10.09 13.87 -0.24
C ILE A 82 -9.41 13.88 -1.61
N MET A 83 -10.00 13.20 -2.59
CA MET A 83 -9.44 13.08 -3.93
C MET A 83 -9.33 14.42 -4.66
N SER A 84 -10.26 15.35 -4.42
CA SER A 84 -10.27 16.68 -5.03
C SER A 84 -9.37 17.71 -4.33
N SER A 85 -8.55 17.29 -3.37
CA SER A 85 -7.67 18.19 -2.61
C SER A 85 -6.25 17.65 -2.55
N CYS A 86 -5.28 18.54 -2.40
CA CYS A 86 -3.89 18.16 -2.25
C CYS A 86 -3.56 17.83 -0.78
N PRO A 87 -2.73 16.81 -0.53
CA PRO A 87 -2.14 16.60 0.79
C PRO A 87 -1.45 17.87 1.28
N THR A 88 -1.74 18.27 2.51
CA THR A 88 -1.06 19.38 3.18
C THR A 88 0.38 18.99 3.52
N THR A 89 1.26 19.98 3.74
CA THR A 89 2.63 19.70 4.22
C THR A 89 2.64 18.95 5.55
N CYS A 90 1.65 19.19 6.41
CA CYS A 90 1.49 18.45 7.66
C CYS A 90 1.21 16.96 7.37
N GLU A 91 0.22 16.66 6.52
CA GLU A 91 -0.12 15.27 6.16
C GLU A 91 1.05 14.54 5.52
N LEU A 92 1.77 15.19 4.58
CA LEU A 92 2.95 14.60 3.97
C LEU A 92 4.01 14.23 5.02
N ALA A 93 4.35 15.18 5.90
CA ALA A 93 5.32 14.93 6.98
C ALA A 93 4.85 13.86 7.97
N TRP A 94 3.54 13.76 8.20
CA TRP A 94 2.95 12.73 9.06
C TRP A 94 3.07 11.34 8.42
N PHE A 95 2.73 11.19 7.14
CA PHE A 95 2.87 9.92 6.43
C PHE A 95 4.33 9.50 6.28
N ASP A 96 5.23 10.44 5.97
CA ASP A 96 6.67 10.19 5.87
C ASP A 96 7.31 9.87 7.24
N HIS A 97 6.64 10.22 8.33
CA HIS A 97 7.04 9.80 9.69
C HIS A 97 6.56 8.39 10.01
N ASP A 98 5.30 8.09 9.68
CA ASP A 98 4.67 6.81 9.98
C ASP A 98 5.17 5.66 9.08
N PHE A 99 5.66 5.97 7.88
CA PHE A 99 6.04 4.99 6.87
C PHE A 99 7.35 5.37 6.17
N ASP A 100 8.22 4.39 5.90
CA ASP A 100 9.37 4.54 4.99
C ASP A 100 8.89 4.54 3.52
N ILE A 101 8.49 5.71 3.02
CA ILE A 101 7.98 5.89 1.66
C ILE A 101 9.13 6.17 0.69
N VAL A 102 9.41 5.20 -0.19
CA VAL A 102 10.53 5.25 -1.14
C VAL A 102 10.02 5.32 -2.57
N PHE A 103 10.54 6.28 -3.32
CA PHE A 103 10.27 6.45 -4.75
C PHE A 103 11.56 6.14 -5.52
N ASP A 104 11.64 4.98 -6.18
CA ASP A 104 12.85 4.60 -6.91
C ASP A 104 13.12 5.55 -8.08
N ASP A 105 14.33 6.12 -8.14
CA ASP A 105 14.77 6.95 -9.28
C ASP A 105 14.68 6.22 -10.62
N ALA A 106 14.92 4.89 -10.61
CA ALA A 106 14.81 4.05 -11.79
C ALA A 106 13.39 3.98 -12.37
N ALA A 107 12.37 4.34 -11.60
CA ALA A 107 10.99 4.46 -12.09
C ALA A 107 10.75 5.73 -12.91
N GLY A 108 11.69 6.69 -12.92
CA GLY A 108 11.58 7.90 -13.73
C GLY A 108 10.32 8.69 -13.42
N LEU A 109 9.87 8.67 -12.16
CA LEU A 109 8.64 9.33 -11.74
C LEU A 109 8.74 10.84 -11.99
N PRO A 110 7.65 11.50 -12.40
CA PRO A 110 7.62 12.95 -12.50
C PRO A 110 7.90 13.57 -11.13
N ALA A 111 8.31 14.84 -11.14
CA ALA A 111 8.40 15.62 -9.90
C ALA A 111 7.05 15.59 -9.18
N TYR A 112 7.06 15.52 -7.85
CA TYR A 112 5.83 15.65 -7.10
C TYR A 112 5.25 17.05 -7.29
N ALA A 113 4.01 17.11 -7.75
CA ALA A 113 3.21 18.32 -7.70
C ALA A 113 1.75 17.93 -7.47
N CYS A 114 1.00 18.88 -6.91
CA CYS A 114 -0.42 18.73 -6.76
C CYS A 114 -1.11 20.10 -6.89
N GLN A 115 -2.16 20.14 -7.69
CA GLN A 115 -3.12 21.21 -7.81
C GLN A 115 -4.51 20.59 -7.85
N ASP A 116 -5.36 20.91 -6.86
CA ASP A 116 -6.74 20.43 -6.76
C ASP A 116 -6.88 18.89 -6.85
N GLY A 117 -5.93 18.15 -6.26
CA GLY A 117 -5.93 16.69 -6.24
C GLY A 117 -5.36 16.02 -7.49
N LEU A 118 -4.80 16.78 -8.41
CA LEU A 118 -4.19 16.32 -9.67
C LEU A 118 -2.79 16.91 -9.85
N ASP A 119 -2.03 16.44 -10.83
CA ASP A 119 -0.83 17.13 -11.29
C ASP A 119 -1.23 18.47 -11.97
N PRO A 120 -0.39 19.54 -12.03
CA PRO A 120 -0.78 20.83 -12.61
C PRO A 120 -1.17 20.80 -14.10
N ASP A 121 -0.85 19.73 -14.82
CA ASP A 121 -1.31 19.50 -16.20
C ASP A 121 -2.66 18.76 -16.28
N GLY A 122 -3.26 18.45 -15.13
CA GLY A 122 -4.50 17.68 -14.99
C GLY A 122 -4.30 16.16 -14.98
N GLY A 123 -3.06 15.68 -15.02
CA GLY A 123 -2.72 14.26 -14.96
C GLY A 123 -2.77 13.67 -13.55
N VAL A 124 -2.49 12.37 -13.46
CA VAL A 124 -2.29 11.67 -12.19
C VAL A 124 -0.81 11.59 -11.88
N ASN A 125 -0.42 12.05 -10.69
CA ASN A 125 0.92 11.86 -10.17
C ASN A 125 0.96 10.58 -9.31
N GLN A 126 1.88 9.65 -9.61
CA GLN A 126 1.94 8.35 -8.92
C GLN A 126 2.24 8.51 -7.42
N ARG A 127 3.05 9.51 -7.05
CA ARG A 127 3.35 9.79 -5.64
C ARG A 127 2.10 10.34 -4.95
N LEU A 128 1.35 11.20 -5.63
CA LEU A 128 0.08 11.71 -5.13
C LEU A 128 -0.93 10.57 -4.91
N ALA A 129 -1.04 9.59 -5.81
CA ALA A 129 -1.94 8.45 -5.63
C ALA A 129 -1.66 7.66 -4.34
N VAL A 130 -0.38 7.48 -3.97
CA VAL A 130 0.00 6.86 -2.68
C VAL A 130 -0.47 7.70 -1.50
N TYR A 131 -0.16 9.00 -1.50
CA TYR A 131 -0.58 9.87 -0.41
C TYR A 131 -2.11 10.00 -0.32
N GLN A 132 -2.83 9.97 -1.45
CA GLN A 132 -4.29 9.95 -1.46
C GLN A 132 -4.86 8.66 -0.87
N ALA A 133 -4.24 7.50 -1.16
CA ALA A 133 -4.61 6.24 -0.53
C ALA A 133 -4.39 6.30 1.00
N LEU A 134 -3.26 6.83 1.47
CA LEU A 134 -2.96 6.98 2.89
C LEU A 134 -3.93 7.96 3.58
N ARG A 135 -4.25 9.10 2.95
CA ARG A 135 -5.26 10.05 3.43
C ARG A 135 -6.63 9.40 3.54
N ALA A 136 -7.03 8.63 2.53
CA ALA A 136 -8.30 7.91 2.57
C ALA A 136 -8.33 6.89 3.71
N MET A 137 -7.27 6.08 3.88
CA MET A 137 -7.18 5.12 4.98
C MET A 137 -7.22 5.79 6.35
N ALA A 138 -6.55 6.93 6.52
CA ALA A 138 -6.56 7.72 7.75
C ALA A 138 -7.93 8.37 8.06
N ALA A 139 -8.67 8.76 7.01
CA ALA A 139 -9.98 9.39 7.15
C ALA A 139 -11.14 8.39 7.27
N LEU A 140 -10.96 7.16 6.79
CA LEU A 140 -11.95 6.11 6.88
C LEU A 140 -12.21 5.73 8.33
N SER A 141 -13.48 5.70 8.69
CA SER A 141 -13.97 5.15 9.94
C SER A 141 -15.11 4.21 9.65
N PHE A 142 -15.23 3.19 10.48
CA PHE A 142 -16.28 2.18 10.37
C PHE A 142 -17.08 2.12 11.67
N ASP A 143 -18.38 1.86 11.56
CA ASP A 143 -19.27 1.70 12.72
C ASP A 143 -19.21 0.30 13.36
N GLN A 144 -18.41 -0.60 12.76
CA GLN A 144 -18.07 -1.92 13.29
C GLN A 144 -16.54 -2.12 13.29
N PRO A 145 -15.98 -2.88 14.25
CA PRO A 145 -14.56 -3.20 14.26
C PRO A 145 -14.16 -4.01 13.02
N LEU A 146 -12.90 -3.92 12.60
CA LEU A 146 -12.37 -4.73 11.50
C LEU A 146 -12.26 -6.21 11.95
N PRO A 147 -12.64 -7.19 11.12
CA PRO A 147 -12.64 -8.60 11.56
C PRO A 147 -11.27 -9.20 11.92
N TRP A 148 -10.17 -8.59 11.46
CA TRP A 148 -8.82 -9.14 11.61
C TRP A 148 -7.96 -8.38 12.63
N THR A 149 -8.46 -7.30 13.23
CA THR A 149 -7.68 -6.42 14.12
C THR A 149 -8.59 -5.60 15.03
N ASP A 150 -8.11 -5.29 16.23
CA ASP A 150 -8.79 -4.39 17.17
C ASP A 150 -8.47 -2.90 16.92
N LEU A 151 -7.65 -2.60 15.91
CA LEU A 151 -7.24 -1.25 15.52
C LEU A 151 -8.13 -0.68 14.41
N ASP A 152 -8.15 0.63 14.24
CA ASP A 152 -8.67 1.23 13.00
C ASP A 152 -7.77 0.90 11.79
N LEU A 153 -8.27 1.15 10.58
CA LEU A 153 -7.60 0.72 9.34
C LEU A 153 -6.19 1.30 9.20
N TYR A 154 -6.00 2.56 9.53
CA TYR A 154 -4.72 3.25 9.39
C TYR A 154 -3.73 2.84 10.50
N ALA A 155 -4.20 2.77 11.74
CA ALA A 155 -3.42 2.28 12.86
C ALA A 155 -3.00 0.81 12.66
N TRP A 156 -3.86 -0.02 12.10
CA TRP A 156 -3.50 -1.38 11.72
C TRP A 156 -2.42 -1.39 10.65
N LEU A 157 -2.57 -0.61 9.57
CA LEU A 157 -1.57 -0.54 8.49
C LEU A 157 -0.18 -0.21 9.04
N ARG A 158 -0.06 0.78 9.93
CA ARG A 158 1.21 1.17 10.57
C ARG A 158 1.85 0.09 11.42
N ASN A 159 1.07 -0.87 11.92
CA ASN A 159 1.61 -2.02 12.66
C ASN A 159 1.96 -3.19 11.72
N ALA A 160 1.30 -3.29 10.58
CA ALA A 160 1.51 -4.38 9.64
C ALA A 160 2.77 -4.20 8.77
N ILE A 161 3.09 -2.97 8.35
CA ILE A 161 4.18 -2.67 7.43
C ILE A 161 5.07 -1.53 7.95
N ASP A 162 6.33 -1.51 7.51
CA ASP A 162 7.25 -0.41 7.82
C ASP A 162 7.20 0.70 6.76
N GLY A 163 6.67 0.44 5.55
CA GLY A 163 6.58 1.46 4.51
C GLY A 163 6.09 1.01 3.15
N ILE A 164 6.26 1.87 2.15
CA ILE A 164 5.78 1.67 0.77
C ILE A 164 6.88 2.07 -0.19
N ARG A 165 7.15 1.22 -1.19
CA ARG A 165 8.13 1.48 -2.24
C ARG A 165 7.50 1.48 -3.62
N LEU A 166 7.66 2.55 -4.38
CA LEU A 166 7.23 2.61 -5.78
C LEU A 166 8.41 2.32 -6.71
N THR A 167 8.22 1.38 -7.63
CA THR A 167 9.28 0.94 -8.55
C THR A 167 8.73 0.40 -9.88
N THR A 168 9.62 0.03 -10.80
CA THR A 168 9.30 -0.55 -12.13
C THR A 168 9.04 -2.05 -12.10
N THR A 169 8.62 -2.56 -10.94
CA THR A 169 8.31 -3.99 -10.77
C THR A 169 7.22 -4.43 -11.76
N LEU A 170 7.24 -5.72 -12.13
CA LEU A 170 6.23 -6.28 -13.02
C LEU A 170 4.85 -6.37 -12.35
N VAL A 171 4.86 -6.58 -11.03
CA VAL A 171 3.70 -6.83 -10.17
C VAL A 171 3.87 -6.09 -8.85
N SER A 172 2.77 -5.66 -8.24
CA SER A 172 2.80 -5.23 -6.83
C SER A 172 2.89 -6.47 -5.93
N TYR A 173 3.57 -6.35 -4.80
CA TYR A 173 3.71 -7.44 -3.82
C TYR A 173 4.16 -6.93 -2.46
N CYS A 174 3.86 -7.71 -1.43
CA CYS A 174 4.54 -7.68 -0.15
C CYS A 174 5.60 -8.80 -0.06
N CYS A 175 6.77 -8.56 0.52
CA CYS A 175 7.33 -7.27 0.87
C CYS A 175 8.82 -7.29 0.49
N ASP A 176 9.42 -6.12 0.37
CA ASP A 176 10.87 -6.06 0.28
C ASP A 176 11.53 -6.37 1.64
N PRO A 177 12.86 -6.54 1.70
CA PRO A 177 13.55 -6.90 2.95
C PRO A 177 13.46 -5.88 4.09
N GLN A 178 12.87 -4.69 3.86
CA GLN A 178 12.60 -3.68 4.88
C GLN A 178 11.11 -3.70 5.28
N ASN A 179 10.37 -4.77 4.98
CA ASN A 179 8.94 -4.89 5.27
C ASN A 179 8.10 -3.76 4.64
N ARG A 180 8.47 -3.36 3.41
CA ARG A 180 7.71 -2.38 2.63
C ARG A 180 6.89 -3.06 1.55
N ILE A 181 5.66 -2.59 1.35
CA ILE A 181 4.86 -2.97 0.18
C ILE A 181 5.52 -2.38 -1.06
N VAL A 182 5.76 -3.22 -2.07
CA VAL A 182 6.32 -2.79 -3.34
C VAL A 182 5.18 -2.60 -4.34
N LEU A 183 4.95 -1.36 -4.75
CA LEU A 183 3.90 -0.99 -5.71
C LEU A 183 4.50 -0.74 -7.10
N LYS A 184 3.81 -1.28 -8.11
CA LYS A 184 4.11 -1.01 -9.51
C LYS A 184 3.74 0.43 -9.88
N ALA A 185 4.73 1.27 -10.17
CA ALA A 185 4.53 2.67 -10.50
C ALA A 185 3.53 2.90 -11.65
N ASP A 186 3.60 2.11 -12.73
CA ASP A 186 2.72 2.27 -13.90
C ASP A 186 1.24 2.02 -13.60
N LEU A 187 0.91 1.26 -12.55
CA LEU A 187 -0.48 1.08 -12.13
C LEU A 187 -1.05 2.40 -11.57
N LEU A 188 -0.20 3.18 -10.90
CA LEU A 188 -0.57 4.39 -10.18
C LEU A 188 -0.60 5.63 -11.09
N SER A 189 -0.18 5.53 -12.36
CA SER A 189 -0.26 6.62 -13.34
C SER A 189 -1.56 6.61 -14.13
N GLN A 190 -2.45 5.64 -13.88
CA GLN A 190 -3.69 5.51 -14.61
C GLN A 190 -4.66 6.64 -14.27
N PRO A 191 -5.40 7.20 -15.24
CA PRO A 191 -6.36 8.29 -14.99
C PRO A 191 -7.41 7.98 -13.92
N SER A 192 -7.79 6.71 -13.74
CA SER A 192 -8.73 6.28 -12.71
C SER A 192 -8.26 6.57 -11.28
N GLN A 193 -6.94 6.68 -11.07
CA GLN A 193 -6.35 6.97 -9.76
C GLN A 193 -6.48 8.46 -9.35
N ALA A 194 -7.08 9.30 -10.19
CA ALA A 194 -7.55 10.62 -9.82
C ALA A 194 -8.83 10.60 -8.95
N PHE A 195 -9.54 9.46 -8.93
CA PHE A 195 -10.86 9.34 -8.31
C PHE A 195 -10.85 8.25 -7.25
N TRP A 196 -11.73 8.38 -6.26
CA TRP A 196 -11.95 7.33 -5.28
C TRP A 196 -12.45 6.06 -6.00
N TYR A 197 -13.40 6.28 -6.90
CA TYR A 197 -13.89 5.30 -7.87
C TYR A 197 -14.26 6.01 -9.17
N ASP A 198 -13.72 5.55 -10.29
CA ASP A 198 -14.10 6.02 -11.61
C ASP A 198 -15.05 5.02 -12.29
N PRO A 199 -16.34 5.36 -12.50
CA PRO A 199 -17.30 4.46 -13.13
C PRO A 199 -16.99 4.16 -14.61
N GLN A 200 -16.16 4.97 -15.27
CA GLN A 200 -15.74 4.71 -16.65
C GLN A 200 -14.77 3.53 -16.72
N TYR A 201 -13.86 3.41 -15.75
CA TYR A 201 -12.87 2.34 -15.70
C TYR A 201 -13.26 1.20 -14.76
N GLY A 202 -14.23 1.43 -13.87
CA GLY A 202 -14.66 0.49 -12.84
C GLY A 202 -13.63 0.30 -11.72
N ILE A 203 -12.70 1.25 -11.57
CA ILE A 203 -11.63 1.21 -10.57
C ILE A 203 -11.26 2.63 -10.11
N GLY A 204 -10.53 2.76 -9.01
CA GLY A 204 -9.92 4.00 -8.55
C GLY A 204 -8.97 3.80 -7.38
N VAL A 205 -8.80 4.82 -6.55
CA VAL A 205 -7.97 4.77 -5.33
C VAL A 205 -8.53 3.76 -4.31
N ALA A 206 -9.85 3.50 -4.29
CA ALA A 206 -10.43 2.46 -3.44
C ALA A 206 -9.80 1.07 -3.71
N ASN A 207 -9.53 0.76 -4.98
CA ASN A 207 -8.89 -0.51 -5.37
C ASN A 207 -7.40 -0.53 -5.00
N LEU A 208 -6.72 0.62 -5.04
CA LEU A 208 -5.36 0.75 -4.54
C LEU A 208 -5.30 0.52 -3.02
N VAL A 209 -6.24 1.08 -2.25
CA VAL A 209 -6.34 0.82 -0.81
C VAL A 209 -6.61 -0.67 -0.56
N GLY A 210 -7.52 -1.29 -1.30
CA GLY A 210 -7.77 -2.73 -1.21
C GLY A 210 -6.51 -3.58 -1.49
N LEU A 211 -5.68 -3.18 -2.46
CA LEU A 211 -4.38 -3.79 -2.72
C LEU A 211 -3.39 -3.57 -1.56
N ILE A 212 -3.30 -2.35 -1.02
CA ILE A 212 -2.43 -2.08 0.13
C ILE A 212 -2.84 -2.94 1.33
N VAL A 213 -4.14 -3.06 1.60
CA VAL A 213 -4.69 -3.92 2.66
C VAL A 213 -4.34 -5.39 2.43
N HIS A 214 -4.47 -5.88 1.20
CA HIS A 214 -4.07 -7.24 0.82
C HIS A 214 -2.58 -7.50 1.10
N GLU A 215 -1.71 -6.64 0.59
CA GLU A 215 -0.26 -6.81 0.72
C GLU A 215 0.19 -6.60 2.18
N ALA A 216 -0.42 -5.70 2.93
CA ALA A 216 -0.16 -5.54 4.37
C ALA A 216 -0.50 -6.82 5.15
N ARG A 217 -1.54 -7.54 4.75
CA ARG A 217 -1.87 -8.82 5.39
C ARG A 217 -0.80 -9.88 5.12
N HIS A 218 -0.21 -9.90 3.93
CA HIS A 218 0.95 -10.76 3.66
C HIS A 218 2.14 -10.47 4.58
N ALA A 219 2.34 -9.23 5.01
CA ALA A 219 3.39 -8.88 5.95
C ALA A 219 3.19 -9.52 7.34
N GLU A 220 1.95 -9.59 7.81
CA GLU A 220 1.63 -10.13 9.14
C GLU A 220 1.69 -11.66 9.21
N ILE A 221 1.13 -12.33 8.20
CA ILE A 221 0.86 -13.78 8.27
C ILE A 221 1.54 -14.60 7.18
N GLY A 222 2.23 -13.96 6.24
CA GLY A 222 2.87 -14.61 5.11
C GLY A 222 1.92 -14.82 3.92
N GLY A 223 2.27 -15.76 3.05
CA GLY A 223 1.60 -15.98 1.77
C GLY A 223 0.22 -16.65 1.85
N HIS A 224 -0.40 -16.80 0.69
CA HIS A 224 -1.64 -17.53 0.50
C HIS A 224 -1.53 -19.02 0.88
N THR A 225 -2.65 -19.61 1.32
CA THR A 225 -2.73 -21.01 1.77
C THR A 225 -3.30 -21.98 0.72
N CYS A 226 -3.79 -21.47 -0.41
CA CYS A 226 -4.28 -22.23 -1.56
C CYS A 226 -3.70 -21.72 -2.89
N GLY A 227 -2.37 -21.84 -3.07
CA GLY A 227 -1.71 -21.39 -4.29
C GLY A 227 -1.62 -19.86 -4.37
N HIS A 228 -2.43 -19.25 -5.23
CA HIS A 228 -2.56 -17.78 -5.36
C HIS A 228 -3.83 -17.23 -4.69
N ASP A 229 -4.53 -18.10 -3.96
CA ASP A 229 -5.83 -17.90 -3.36
C ASP A 229 -5.78 -18.29 -1.89
N ASP A 230 -6.69 -17.76 -1.08
CA ASP A 230 -6.83 -18.21 0.31
C ASP A 230 -7.64 -19.51 0.35
N LEU A 231 -7.34 -20.40 1.28
CA LEU A 231 -8.05 -21.67 1.44
C LEU A 231 -9.50 -21.44 1.90
N THR A 232 -9.72 -20.58 2.89
CA THR A 232 -11.04 -20.28 3.46
C THR A 232 -11.18 -18.82 3.84
N LEU A 233 -12.40 -18.29 3.89
CA LEU A 233 -12.62 -16.92 4.32
C LEU A 233 -12.28 -16.71 5.82
N ASP A 234 -12.55 -17.72 6.65
CA ASP A 234 -12.35 -17.67 8.10
C ASP A 234 -10.89 -17.56 8.54
N GLU A 235 -9.94 -17.93 7.68
CA GLU A 235 -8.51 -17.78 8.02
C GLU A 235 -8.04 -16.33 7.93
N LEU A 236 -8.88 -15.43 7.39
CA LEU A 236 -8.59 -14.02 7.22
C LEU A 236 -7.22 -13.84 6.55
N GLY A 237 -7.01 -14.57 5.45
CA GLY A 237 -5.86 -14.41 4.58
C GLY A 237 -5.86 -13.07 3.85
N ALA A 238 -4.95 -12.87 2.89
CA ALA A 238 -4.85 -11.59 2.18
C ALA A 238 -6.10 -11.27 1.33
N TRP A 239 -6.68 -12.27 0.67
CA TRP A 239 -7.96 -12.12 -0.03
C TRP A 239 -9.13 -12.00 0.95
N GLY A 240 -9.11 -12.74 2.06
CA GLY A 240 -10.14 -12.64 3.10
C GLY A 240 -10.22 -11.25 3.73
N VAL A 241 -9.08 -10.65 4.06
CA VAL A 241 -9.01 -9.28 4.59
C VAL A 241 -9.41 -8.25 3.53
N GLN A 242 -9.01 -8.42 2.27
CA GLN A 242 -9.46 -7.55 1.18
C GLN A 242 -10.98 -7.64 0.93
N TYR A 243 -11.57 -8.84 1.03
CA TYR A 243 -13.02 -9.04 0.99
C TYR A 243 -13.73 -8.24 2.08
N TYR A 244 -13.25 -8.38 3.32
CA TYR A 244 -13.87 -7.69 4.45
C TYR A 244 -13.66 -6.18 4.39
N TYR A 245 -12.52 -5.67 3.89
CA TYR A 245 -12.32 -4.25 3.63
C TYR A 245 -13.41 -3.67 2.72
N PHE A 246 -13.67 -4.31 1.57
CA PHE A 246 -14.70 -3.82 0.65
C PHE A 246 -16.12 -3.99 1.20
N THR A 247 -16.37 -5.04 1.98
CA THR A 247 -17.64 -5.22 2.70
C THR A 247 -17.84 -4.10 3.72
N TRP A 248 -16.81 -3.74 4.48
CA TRP A 248 -16.84 -2.64 5.45
C TRP A 248 -17.01 -1.27 4.80
N LEU A 249 -16.41 -1.04 3.64
CA LEU A 249 -16.69 0.15 2.84
C LEU A 249 -18.17 0.24 2.47
N ALA A 250 -18.76 -0.86 1.99
CA ALA A 250 -20.13 -0.87 1.52
C ALA A 250 -21.17 -0.76 2.66
N GLU A 251 -20.90 -1.39 3.79
CA GLU A 251 -21.92 -1.65 4.82
C GLU A 251 -21.70 -0.89 6.13
N HIS A 252 -20.46 -0.49 6.42
CA HIS A 252 -20.05 0.03 7.73
C HIS A 252 -19.46 1.43 7.69
N THR A 253 -19.41 2.05 6.52
CA THR A 253 -18.96 3.44 6.38
C THR A 253 -20.12 4.41 6.68
N PRO A 254 -19.90 5.51 7.44
CA PRO A 254 -20.94 6.49 7.74
C PRO A 254 -21.62 7.07 6.49
N ALA A 255 -22.93 7.37 6.62
CA ALA A 255 -23.70 7.95 5.53
C ALA A 255 -23.12 9.29 5.05
N GLY A 256 -23.04 9.46 3.73
CA GLY A 256 -22.50 10.67 3.09
C GLY A 256 -21.01 10.59 2.73
N VAL A 257 -20.25 9.68 3.33
CA VAL A 257 -18.82 9.50 3.00
C VAL A 257 -18.64 8.91 1.60
N LEU A 258 -19.53 7.98 1.21
CA LEU A 258 -19.57 7.34 -0.10
C LEU A 258 -20.89 7.63 -0.82
N THR A 259 -20.83 7.73 -2.14
CA THR A 259 -22.00 7.75 -3.03
C THR A 259 -22.58 6.35 -3.21
N LEU A 260 -23.84 6.25 -3.67
CA LEU A 260 -24.47 4.95 -3.96
C LEU A 260 -23.69 4.12 -4.99
N VAL A 261 -23.09 4.79 -5.99
CA VAL A 261 -22.28 4.12 -7.02
C VAL A 261 -21.01 3.52 -6.40
N GLN A 262 -20.36 4.23 -5.49
CA GLN A 262 -19.17 3.75 -4.77
C GLN A 262 -19.50 2.59 -3.84
N ILE A 263 -20.65 2.63 -3.14
CA ILE A 263 -21.12 1.52 -2.32
C ILE A 263 -21.35 0.27 -3.17
N GLN A 264 -22.01 0.40 -4.32
CA GLN A 264 -22.22 -0.72 -5.25
C GLN A 264 -20.92 -1.27 -5.83
N ALA A 265 -19.95 -0.40 -6.12
CA ALA A 265 -18.63 -0.80 -6.54
C ALA A 265 -17.89 -1.60 -5.46
N ALA A 266 -17.93 -1.14 -4.21
CA ALA A 266 -17.34 -1.86 -3.08
C ALA A 266 -18.01 -3.24 -2.89
N GLN A 267 -19.33 -3.35 -3.01
CA GLN A 267 -20.02 -4.65 -2.97
C GLN A 267 -19.54 -5.59 -4.10
N TYR A 268 -19.37 -5.06 -5.31
CA TYR A 268 -18.85 -5.83 -6.43
C TYR A 268 -17.40 -6.28 -6.18
N ASP A 269 -16.54 -5.40 -5.72
CA ASP A 269 -15.13 -5.70 -5.44
C ASP A 269 -14.98 -6.70 -4.28
N ALA A 270 -15.88 -6.67 -3.29
CA ALA A 270 -15.97 -7.73 -2.28
C ALA A 270 -16.25 -9.09 -2.96
N GLN A 271 -17.21 -9.18 -3.88
CA GLN A 271 -17.47 -10.44 -4.59
C GLN A 271 -16.28 -10.91 -5.44
N VAL A 272 -15.53 -9.98 -6.03
CA VAL A 272 -14.28 -10.30 -6.75
C VAL A 272 -13.26 -10.90 -5.79
N ALA A 273 -13.04 -10.30 -4.61
CA ALA A 273 -12.15 -10.85 -3.59
C ALA A 273 -12.62 -12.22 -3.07
N LEU A 274 -13.93 -12.40 -2.86
CA LEU A 274 -14.50 -13.69 -2.43
C LEU A 274 -14.27 -14.80 -3.45
N SER A 275 -14.22 -14.47 -4.74
CA SER A 275 -13.90 -15.45 -5.80
C SER A 275 -12.47 -15.99 -5.75
N ARG A 276 -11.62 -15.41 -4.89
CA ARG A 276 -10.23 -15.80 -4.63
C ARG A 276 -10.09 -16.64 -3.35
N ILE A 277 -11.21 -17.19 -2.86
CA ILE A 277 -11.24 -18.18 -1.79
C ILE A 277 -11.51 -19.55 -2.42
N CYS A 278 -10.64 -20.53 -2.19
CA CYS A 278 -10.77 -21.88 -2.75
C CYS A 278 -11.97 -22.65 -2.21
N ASN A 279 -12.27 -22.49 -0.92
CA ASN A 279 -13.41 -23.11 -0.24
C ASN A 279 -14.16 -22.03 0.56
N PRO A 280 -14.95 -21.19 -0.13
CA PRO A 280 -15.68 -20.07 0.46
C PRO A 280 -16.82 -20.52 1.38
#